data_AF-A0AAW2V0M0-F1
#
_entry.id   AF-A0AAW2V0M0-F1
#
_cell.length_a   1.000
_cell.length_b   1.000
_cell.length_c   1.000
_cell.angle_alpha   90.00
_cell.angle_beta   90.00
_cell.angle_gamma   90.00
#
_symmetry.space_group_name_H-M   'P 1'
#
loop_
_entity.id
_entity.type
_entity.pdbx_description
1 polymer ?
#
loop_
_entity_poly.entity_id
_entity_poly.type
_entity_poly.pdbx_seq_one_letter_code
_entity_poly.pdbx_strand_id
1 'polypeptide(L)'
;MGLKKRPHHVEVSVFEGERFVLNHQREFLQKMWSDILLKISKTPVGFISCIKDDVQFILESMKTFQHFDISKVEELLNAFFAKATAYDEARSSSSEKLSKGLLKRQLKEVNTHLQDAQAKESEEVSKLQSTVDELECIEKKLVDLKEQRTPRVLL
;
A
#
# COMPACT_ATOMS: atom_id res chain seq x y z
N MET A 1 -66.29 -61.20 36.40
CA MET A 1 -65.96 -59.95 35.67
C MET A 1 -64.45 -59.88 35.50
N GLY A 2 -63.92 -60.18 34.30
CA GLY A 2 -62.48 -60.15 34.02
C GLY A 2 -62.08 -58.78 33.47
N LEU A 3 -61.21 -58.07 34.19
CA LEU A 3 -60.64 -56.79 33.74
C LEU A 3 -59.66 -57.03 32.60
N LYS A 4 -60.08 -56.70 31.37
CA LYS A 4 -59.24 -56.75 30.17
C LYS A 4 -58.24 -55.59 30.21
N LYS A 5 -57.00 -55.86 30.61
CA LYS A 5 -55.89 -54.90 30.51
C LYS A 5 -55.69 -54.54 29.02
N ARG A 6 -55.79 -53.25 28.67
CA ARG A 6 -55.44 -52.77 27.33
C ARG A 6 -53.91 -52.77 27.20
N PRO A 7 -53.36 -53.27 26.09
CA PRO A 7 -51.92 -53.19 25.86
C PRO A 7 -51.54 -51.72 25.73
N HIS A 8 -50.57 -51.30 26.54
CA HIS A 8 -49.94 -49.99 26.37
C HIS A 8 -49.15 -50.07 25.06
N HIS A 9 -49.66 -49.42 24.02
CA HIS A 9 -48.93 -49.25 22.78
C HIS A 9 -47.76 -48.31 23.09
N VAL A 10 -46.58 -48.88 23.29
CA VAL A 10 -45.35 -48.09 23.37
C VAL A 10 -45.12 -47.57 21.96
N GLU A 11 -45.37 -46.29 21.75
CA GLU A 11 -45.04 -45.61 20.51
C GLU A 11 -43.51 -45.50 20.47
N VAL A 12 -42.86 -46.47 19.83
CA VAL A 12 -41.40 -46.48 19.68
C VAL A 12 -41.06 -45.46 18.60
N SER A 13 -40.50 -44.32 19.02
CA SER A 13 -39.94 -43.34 18.09
C SER A 13 -38.80 -43.99 17.31
N VAL A 14 -38.95 -44.08 15.98
CA VAL A 14 -37.91 -44.59 15.10
C VAL A 14 -36.86 -43.50 14.93
N PHE A 15 -35.63 -43.76 15.38
CA PHE A 15 -34.52 -42.84 15.19
C PHE A 15 -34.12 -42.80 13.70
N GLU A 16 -34.33 -41.65 13.06
CA GLU A 16 -33.91 -41.42 11.68
C GLU A 16 -32.46 -40.91 11.61
N GLY A 17 -31.51 -41.84 11.65
CA GLY A 17 -30.08 -41.52 11.66
C GLY A 17 -29.60 -40.69 10.47
N GLU A 18 -30.16 -40.93 9.26
CA GLU A 18 -29.80 -40.17 8.06
C GLU A 18 -30.18 -38.68 8.20
N ARG A 19 -31.42 -38.40 8.64
CA ARG A 19 -31.89 -37.03 8.90
C ARG A 19 -31.06 -36.35 9.98
N PHE A 20 -30.71 -37.09 11.02
CA PHE A 20 -29.85 -36.60 12.10
C PHE A 20 -28.48 -36.15 11.57
N VAL A 21 -27.80 -36.98 10.75
CA VAL A 21 -26.50 -36.65 10.16
C VAL A 21 -26.59 -35.45 9.22
N LEU A 22 -27.56 -35.44 8.31
CA LEU A 22 -27.76 -34.33 7.37
C LEU A 22 -28.02 -33.00 8.08
N ASN A 23 -28.77 -33.01 9.19
CA ASN A 23 -29.03 -31.81 9.98
C ASN A 23 -27.74 -31.26 10.60
N HIS A 24 -26.90 -32.11 11.17
CA HIS A 24 -25.62 -31.69 11.75
C HIS A 24 -24.63 -31.18 10.69
N GLN A 25 -24.59 -31.82 9.52
CA GLN A 25 -23.77 -31.34 8.39
C GLN A 25 -24.21 -29.94 7.95
N ARG A 26 -25.53 -29.71 7.86
CA ARG A 26 -26.10 -28.39 7.55
C ARG A 26 -25.71 -27.33 8.58
N GLU A 27 -25.86 -27.63 9.87
CA GLU A 27 -25.49 -26.71 10.95
C GLU A 27 -24.00 -26.38 10.92
N PHE A 28 -23.14 -27.37 10.64
CA PHE A 28 -21.71 -27.16 10.49
C PHE A 28 -21.37 -26.25 9.29
N LEU A 29 -22.01 -26.48 8.14
CA LEU A 29 -21.87 -25.62 6.95
C LEU A 29 -22.32 -24.18 7.22
N GLN A 30 -23.44 -24.00 7.92
CA GLN A 30 -23.93 -22.67 8.32
C GLN A 30 -22.95 -21.95 9.25
N LYS A 31 -22.34 -22.69 10.18
CA LYS A 31 -21.32 -22.14 11.08
C LYS A 31 -20.08 -21.69 10.30
N MET A 32 -19.53 -22.53 9.43
CA MET A 32 -18.38 -22.16 8.59
C MET A 32 -18.68 -20.94 7.73
N TRP A 33 -19.87 -20.85 7.13
CA TRP A 33 -20.30 -19.68 6.37
C TRP A 33 -20.36 -18.42 7.23
N SER A 34 -20.91 -18.52 8.44
CA SER A 34 -20.98 -17.40 9.39
C SER A 34 -19.58 -16.92 9.80
N ASP A 35 -18.65 -17.86 10.00
CA ASP A 35 -17.26 -17.56 10.35
C ASP A 35 -16.52 -16.89 9.19
N ILE A 36 -16.75 -17.32 7.94
CA ILE A 36 -16.24 -16.64 6.74
C ILE A 36 -16.76 -15.20 6.68
N LEU A 37 -18.07 -15.00 6.80
CA LEU A 37 -18.68 -13.67 6.77
C LEU A 37 -18.12 -12.76 7.88
N LEU A 38 -17.98 -13.30 9.08
CA LEU A 38 -17.40 -12.59 10.21
C LEU A 38 -15.96 -12.18 9.91
N LYS A 39 -15.14 -13.09 9.36
CA LYS A 39 -13.75 -12.82 8.98
C LYS A 39 -13.69 -11.71 7.92
N ILE A 40 -14.49 -11.81 6.86
CA ILE A 40 -14.55 -10.79 5.81
C ILE A 40 -14.96 -9.43 6.39
N SER A 41 -16.00 -9.39 7.23
CA SER A 41 -16.49 -8.13 7.82
C SER A 41 -15.49 -7.44 8.75
N LYS A 42 -14.62 -8.22 9.41
CA LYS A 42 -13.57 -7.71 10.31
C LYS A 42 -12.29 -7.32 9.58
N THR A 43 -12.12 -7.77 8.34
CA THR A 43 -10.95 -7.43 7.53
C THR A 43 -11.12 -6.07 6.88
N PRO A 44 -10.20 -5.10 7.10
CA PRO A 44 -10.28 -3.82 6.42
C PRO A 44 -10.17 -3.99 4.90
N VAL A 45 -10.86 -3.14 4.14
CA VAL A 45 -11.01 -3.28 2.68
C VAL A 45 -9.71 -3.48 1.92
N GLY A 46 -8.64 -2.77 2.33
CA GLY A 46 -7.32 -2.84 1.69
C GLY A 46 -6.47 -4.08 2.07
N PHE A 47 -7.06 -5.03 2.79
CA PHE A 47 -6.43 -6.29 3.19
C PHE A 47 -7.33 -7.50 2.91
N ILE A 48 -8.46 -7.29 2.21
CA ILE A 48 -9.41 -8.38 1.91
C ILE A 48 -8.75 -9.44 1.05
N SER A 49 -7.88 -9.07 0.11
CA SER A 49 -7.15 -10.05 -0.73
C SER A 49 -6.30 -11.03 0.10
N CYS A 50 -5.82 -10.63 1.29
CA CYS A 50 -4.94 -11.45 2.13
C CYS A 50 -5.64 -12.65 2.78
N ILE A 51 -6.97 -12.65 2.91
CA ILE A 51 -7.73 -13.75 3.51
C ILE A 51 -8.29 -14.73 2.46
N LYS A 52 -7.97 -14.52 1.18
CA LYS A 52 -8.50 -15.32 0.06
C LYS A 52 -8.19 -16.81 0.22
N ASP A 53 -6.94 -17.14 0.54
CA ASP A 53 -6.49 -18.53 0.62
C ASP A 53 -7.15 -19.27 1.80
N ASP A 54 -7.29 -18.60 2.95
CA ASP A 54 -8.03 -19.11 4.11
C ASP A 54 -9.49 -19.42 3.75
N VAL A 55 -10.16 -18.50 3.03
CA VAL A 55 -11.56 -18.68 2.62
C VAL A 55 -11.68 -19.79 1.58
N GLN A 56 -10.75 -19.88 0.63
CA GLN A 56 -10.73 -20.96 -0.36
C GLN A 56 -10.55 -22.33 0.31
N PHE A 57 -9.67 -22.43 1.31
CA PHE A 57 -9.47 -23.66 2.08
C PHE A 57 -10.77 -24.11 2.77
N ILE A 58 -11.52 -23.17 3.36
CA ILE A 58 -12.81 -23.48 3.97
C ILE A 58 -13.81 -23.94 2.90
N LEU A 59 -13.88 -23.27 1.74
CA LEU A 59 -14.76 -23.67 0.65
C LEU A 59 -14.46 -25.10 0.15
N GLU A 60 -13.19 -25.45 -0.06
CA GLU A 60 -12.82 -26.82 -0.44
C GLU A 60 -13.25 -27.85 0.63
N SER A 61 -13.14 -27.48 1.91
CA SER A 61 -13.63 -28.31 3.01
C SER A 61 -15.16 -28.46 2.97
N MET A 62 -15.89 -27.40 2.62
CA MET A 62 -17.35 -27.43 2.46
C MET A 62 -17.80 -28.30 1.27
N LYS A 63 -17.01 -28.41 0.19
CA LYS A 63 -17.32 -29.29 -0.96
C LYS A 63 -17.32 -30.78 -0.61
N THR A 64 -16.67 -31.17 0.49
CA THR A 64 -16.68 -32.58 0.94
C THR A 64 -18.08 -33.07 1.32
N PHE A 65 -19.01 -32.15 1.61
CA PHE A 65 -20.40 -32.46 1.93
C PHE A 65 -21.26 -32.55 0.65
N GLN A 66 -21.20 -33.70 -0.04
CA GLN A 66 -21.81 -33.95 -1.35
C GLN A 66 -23.32 -33.64 -1.46
N HIS A 67 -24.04 -33.60 -0.33
CA HIS A 67 -25.48 -33.28 -0.30
C HIS A 67 -25.81 -31.78 -0.43
N PHE A 68 -24.80 -30.90 -0.44
CA PHE A 68 -24.98 -29.45 -0.47
C PHE A 68 -24.23 -28.82 -1.64
N ASP A 69 -24.98 -28.19 -2.54
CA ASP A 69 -24.41 -27.39 -3.62
C ASP A 69 -24.00 -26.01 -3.09
N ILE A 70 -22.71 -25.72 -3.15
CA ILE A 70 -22.12 -24.43 -2.78
C ILE A 70 -21.51 -23.68 -3.97
N SER A 71 -21.69 -24.16 -5.21
CA SER A 71 -21.05 -23.58 -6.40
C SER A 71 -21.37 -22.09 -6.55
N LYS A 72 -22.59 -21.67 -6.22
CA LYS A 72 -22.97 -20.27 -6.29
C LYS A 72 -22.24 -19.40 -5.27
N VAL A 73 -22.02 -19.92 -4.07
CA VAL A 73 -21.28 -19.22 -3.00
C VAL A 73 -19.82 -19.04 -3.42
N GLU A 74 -19.22 -20.10 -3.96
CA GLU A 74 -17.86 -20.07 -4.48
C GLU A 74 -17.70 -19.06 -5.62
N GLU A 75 -18.61 -19.05 -6.59
CA GLU A 75 -18.58 -18.09 -7.71
C GLU A 75 -18.62 -16.64 -7.21
N LEU A 76 -19.52 -16.34 -6.26
CA LEU A 76 -19.65 -15.00 -5.68
C LEU A 76 -18.41 -14.58 -4.89
N LEU A 77 -17.84 -15.49 -4.09
CA LEU A 77 -16.61 -15.22 -3.35
C LEU A 77 -15.42 -15.01 -4.28
N ASN A 78 -15.29 -15.81 -5.34
CA ASN A 78 -14.24 -15.63 -6.34
C ASN A 78 -14.35 -14.27 -7.02
N ALA A 79 -15.56 -13.86 -7.43
CA ALA A 79 -15.80 -12.55 -8.01
C ALA A 79 -15.50 -11.41 -7.02
N PHE A 80 -15.85 -11.60 -5.74
CA PHE A 80 -15.53 -10.65 -4.67
C PHE A 80 -14.02 -10.48 -4.47
N PHE A 81 -13.27 -11.59 -4.36
CA PHE A 81 -11.82 -11.54 -4.20
C PHE A 81 -11.12 -10.97 -5.44
N ALA A 82 -11.61 -11.26 -6.65
CA ALA A 82 -11.08 -10.63 -7.86
C ALA A 82 -11.20 -9.10 -7.82
N LYS A 83 -12.34 -8.58 -7.34
CA LYS A 83 -12.54 -7.14 -7.12
C LYS A 83 -11.64 -6.58 -6.02
N ALA A 84 -11.46 -7.32 -4.92
CA ALA A 84 -10.59 -6.90 -3.83
C ALA A 84 -9.13 -6.79 -4.28
N THR A 85 -8.62 -7.79 -5.03
CA THR A 85 -7.28 -7.74 -5.62
C THR A 85 -7.12 -6.56 -6.56
N ALA A 86 -8.08 -6.34 -7.47
CA ALA A 86 -8.03 -5.20 -8.39
C ALA A 86 -8.03 -3.84 -7.65
N TYR A 87 -8.79 -3.74 -6.56
CA TYR A 87 -8.78 -2.56 -5.70
C TYR A 87 -7.41 -2.34 -5.05
N ASP A 88 -6.81 -3.39 -4.49
CA ASP A 88 -5.49 -3.32 -3.83
C ASP A 88 -4.38 -2.92 -4.81
N GLU A 89 -4.41 -3.46 -6.03
CA GLU A 89 -3.50 -3.07 -7.12
C GLU A 89 -3.66 -1.60 -7.51
N ALA A 90 -4.91 -1.16 -7.73
CA ALA A 90 -5.20 0.23 -8.10
C ALA A 90 -4.78 1.21 -6.99
N ARG A 91 -5.06 0.87 -5.73
CA ARG A 91 -4.67 1.66 -4.55
C ARG A 91 -3.16 1.78 -4.45
N SER A 92 -2.45 0.67 -4.61
CA SER A 92 -0.98 0.62 -4.53
C SER A 92 -0.34 1.44 -5.65
N SER A 93 -0.82 1.29 -6.89
CA SER A 93 -0.35 2.07 -8.03
C SER A 93 -0.59 3.58 -7.85
N SER A 94 -1.76 3.97 -7.31
CA SER A 94 -2.08 5.37 -7.02
C SER A 94 -1.14 5.94 -5.96
N SER A 95 -0.88 5.19 -4.88
CA SER A 95 0.04 5.60 -3.82
C SER A 95 1.47 5.81 -4.35
N GLU A 96 1.93 4.90 -5.22
CA GLU A 96 3.25 5.02 -5.85
C GLU A 96 3.34 6.25 -6.76
N LYS A 97 2.31 6.50 -7.58
CA LYS A 97 2.25 7.68 -8.45
C LYS A 97 2.25 8.98 -7.66
N LEU A 98 1.49 9.05 -6.56
CA LEU A 98 1.48 10.22 -5.67
C LEU A 98 2.86 10.46 -5.05
N SER A 99 3.51 9.40 -4.56
CA SER A 99 4.87 9.48 -4.00
C SER A 99 5.89 9.98 -5.03
N LYS A 100 5.90 9.40 -6.24
CA LYS A 100 6.76 9.85 -7.34
C LYS A 100 6.48 11.30 -7.75
N GLY A 101 5.21 11.69 -7.77
CA GLY A 101 4.79 13.06 -8.07
C GLY A 101 5.31 14.08 -7.04
N LEU A 102 5.24 13.74 -5.75
CA LEU A 102 5.77 14.57 -4.67
C LEU A 102 7.29 14.72 -4.77
N LEU A 103 8.02 13.62 -4.93
CA LEU A 103 9.48 13.64 -5.08
C LEU A 103 9.91 14.45 -6.31
N LYS A 104 9.19 14.34 -7.42
CA LYS A 104 9.46 15.14 -8.63
C LYS A 104 9.29 16.64 -8.39
N ARG A 105 8.29 17.05 -7.59
CA ARG A 105 8.10 18.46 -7.22
C ARG A 105 9.22 18.96 -6.33
N GLN A 106 9.59 18.20 -5.31
CA GLN A 106 10.70 18.54 -4.41
C GLN A 106 12.02 18.65 -5.17
N LEU A 107 12.30 17.72 -6.09
CA LEU A 107 13.52 17.76 -6.91
C LEU A 107 13.53 19.00 -7.82
N LYS A 108 12.38 19.37 -8.40
CA LYS A 108 12.26 20.57 -9.23
C LYS A 108 12.57 21.83 -8.41
N GLU A 109 12.03 21.93 -7.21
CA GLU A 109 12.24 23.06 -6.29
C GLU A 109 13.72 23.19 -5.86
N VAL A 110 14.36 22.08 -5.49
CA VAL A 110 15.79 22.06 -5.17
C VAL A 110 16.63 22.46 -6.39
N ASN A 111 16.30 21.97 -7.57
CA ASN A 111 17.02 22.33 -8.79
C ASN A 111 16.88 23.82 -9.13
N THR A 112 15.70 24.43 -8.94
CA THR A 112 15.53 25.87 -9.13
C THR A 112 16.38 26.67 -8.15
N HIS A 113 16.41 26.28 -6.88
CA HIS A 113 17.26 26.95 -5.89
C HIS A 113 18.76 26.82 -6.20
N LEU A 114 19.19 25.66 -6.71
CA LEU A 114 20.58 25.45 -7.12
C LEU A 114 20.96 26.35 -8.30
N GLN A 115 20.06 26.48 -9.29
CA GLN A 115 20.27 27.36 -10.44
C GLN A 115 20.37 28.84 -10.02
N ASP A 116 19.49 29.27 -9.11
CA ASP A 116 19.53 30.64 -8.57
C ASP A 116 20.82 30.90 -7.79
N ALA A 117 21.26 29.94 -6.98
CA ALA A 117 22.51 30.04 -6.23
C ALA A 117 23.73 30.13 -7.17
N GLN A 118 23.75 29.31 -8.22
CA GLN A 118 24.82 29.30 -9.21
C GLN A 118 24.87 30.61 -10.00
N ALA A 119 23.70 31.18 -10.37
CA ALA A 119 23.64 32.48 -11.02
C ALA A 119 24.20 33.59 -10.12
N LYS A 120 23.84 33.58 -8.84
CA LYS A 120 24.36 34.54 -7.85
C LYS A 120 25.86 34.39 -7.64
N GLU A 121 26.37 33.17 -7.54
CA GLU A 121 27.81 32.91 -7.44
C GLU A 121 28.56 33.45 -8.65
N SER A 122 28.06 33.21 -9.86
CA SER A 122 28.66 33.74 -11.11
C SER A 122 28.70 35.26 -11.15
N GLU A 123 27.67 35.93 -10.61
CA GLU A 123 27.63 37.39 -10.51
C GLU A 123 28.71 37.91 -9.55
N GLU A 124 28.84 37.29 -8.37
CA GLU A 124 29.85 37.65 -7.38
C GLU A 124 31.27 37.38 -7.86
N VAL A 125 31.52 36.27 -8.57
CA VAL A 125 32.82 35.97 -9.21
C VAL A 125 33.18 37.06 -10.22
N SER A 126 32.22 37.53 -11.01
CA SER A 126 32.44 38.60 -11.99
C SER A 126 32.81 39.92 -11.32
N LYS A 127 32.14 40.26 -10.20
CA LYS A 127 32.46 41.46 -9.39
C LYS A 127 33.85 41.36 -8.76
N LEU A 128 34.20 40.19 -8.22
CA LEU A 128 35.52 39.93 -7.64
C LEU A 128 36.62 40.10 -8.70
N GLN A 129 36.42 39.55 -9.91
CA GLN A 129 37.40 39.71 -11.00
C GLN A 129 37.61 41.18 -11.35
N SER A 130 36.54 41.96 -11.50
CA SER A 130 36.64 43.40 -11.76
C SER A 130 37.42 44.13 -10.66
N THR A 131 37.21 43.75 -9.40
CA THR A 131 37.92 44.34 -8.25
C THR A 131 39.41 43.99 -8.27
N VAL A 132 39.76 42.75 -8.64
CA VAL A 132 41.15 42.30 -8.80
C VAL A 132 41.86 43.09 -9.90
N ASP A 133 41.22 43.22 -11.07
CA ASP A 133 41.78 43.96 -12.21
C ASP A 133 42.03 45.44 -11.86
N GLU A 134 41.12 46.07 -11.11
CA GLU A 134 41.28 47.44 -10.59
C GLU A 134 42.45 47.55 -9.61
N LEU A 135 42.58 46.62 -8.67
CA LEU A 135 43.70 46.59 -7.72
C LEU A 135 45.04 46.44 -8.43
N GLU A 136 45.14 45.56 -9.42
CA GLU A 136 46.36 45.37 -10.21
C GLU A 136 46.75 46.67 -10.96
N CYS A 137 45.76 47.41 -11.47
CA CYS A 137 45.97 48.71 -12.12
C CYS A 137 46.49 49.77 -11.12
N ILE A 138 45.94 49.82 -9.90
CA ILE A 138 46.40 50.72 -8.84
C ILE A 138 47.83 50.37 -8.42
N GLU A 139 48.15 49.08 -8.28
CA GLU A 139 49.48 48.61 -7.91
C GLU A 139 50.54 49.02 -8.93
N LYS A 140 50.28 48.83 -10.23
CA LYS A 140 51.18 49.29 -11.31
C LYS A 140 51.45 50.80 -11.23
N LYS A 141 50.39 51.62 -11.06
CA LYS A 141 50.54 53.08 -10.91
C LYS A 141 51.37 53.46 -9.68
N LEU A 142 51.23 52.74 -8.56
CA LEU A 142 52.03 52.97 -7.37
C LEU A 142 53.52 52.65 -7.59
N VAL A 143 53.83 51.59 -8.34
CA VAL A 143 55.20 51.26 -8.73
C VAL A 143 55.78 52.37 -9.62
N ASP A 144 55.08 52.79 -10.67
CA ASP A 144 55.51 53.87 -11.57
C ASP A 144 55.81 55.16 -10.81
N LEU A 145 54.93 55.55 -9.88
CA LEU A 145 55.12 56.74 -9.05
C LEU A 145 56.32 56.63 -8.11
N LYS A 146 56.62 55.44 -7.59
CA LYS A 146 57.81 55.20 -6.76
C LYS A 146 59.08 55.29 -7.60
N GLU A 147 59.09 54.72 -8.81
CA GLU A 147 60.24 54.78 -9.71
C GLU A 147 60.56 56.21 -10.15
N GLN A 148 59.55 57.02 -10.48
CA GLN A 148 59.73 58.45 -10.80
C GLN A 148 60.25 59.29 -9.63
N ARG A 149 60.04 58.84 -8.38
CA ARG A 149 60.48 59.54 -7.17
C ARG A 149 61.91 59.18 -6.77
N THR A 150 62.50 58.15 -7.36
CA THR A 150 63.92 57.81 -7.17
C THR A 150 64.78 58.80 -7.97
N PRO A 151 65.65 59.62 -7.33
CA PRO A 151 66.49 60.55 -8.07
C PRO A 151 67.41 59.78 -9.02
N ARG A 152 67.42 60.16 -10.31
CA ARG A 152 68.52 59.82 -11.21
C ARG A 152 69.78 60.46 -10.62
N VAL A 153 70.56 59.66 -9.88
CA VAL A 153 71.96 59.99 -9.60
C VAL A 153 72.68 59.86 -10.93
N LEU A 154 72.79 60.99 -11.64
CA LEU A 154 73.69 61.16 -12.78
C LEU A 154 75.08 61.43 -12.22
N LEU A 155 76.01 60.52 -12.56
CA LEU A 155 77.48 60.59 -12.48
C LEU A 155 78.11 60.69 -11.09
#